data_AF-A0A913YVC3-F1
#
_entry.id   AF-A0A913YVC3-F1
#
_cell.length_a   1.000
_cell.length_b   1.000
_cell.length_c   1.000
_cell.angle_alpha   90.00
_cell.angle_beta   90.00
_cell.angle_gamma   90.00
#
_symmetry.space_group_name_H-M   'P 1'
#
loop_
_entity.id
_entity.type
_entity.pdbx_description
1 polymer ?
#
loop_
_entity_poly.entity_id
_entity_poly.type
_entity_poly.pdbx_seq_one_letter_code
_entity_poly.pdbx_strand_id
1 'polypeptide(L)'
;MKDLIQTNSTVKDCLKNGLDYDYKLLSNWRHLADQLKDPAVPQEVKEACESGTIHSPTLEVLGRPDICIKPVQELMDKLNGNGLNRRCDVHLQLSNGIPEADRSKSIEDVLLDKVDLMDKIAIKLDLPKTRVTKNWKYFARLLGIKNDELDLIERGNNPAEQLLQHVYRTLPPEKKSAGEFRRIIMGFDNRPDLKTFVTDLRIENNNDSRPLISIIQPDSKEMREVTYLLNKSTGGIKNWRTLAREWELDYSVYDTFDPPSRPSPTGTLLDWMCINSHVSVEVFLNILDEKMKRYDIKDELEKIIQN
;
A
#
# COMPACT_ATOMS: atom_id res chain seq x y z
N MET A 1 8.04 -28.12 8.17
CA MET A 1 7.03 -27.06 8.00
C MET A 1 7.12 -26.39 6.63
N LYS A 2 8.33 -26.03 6.16
CA LYS A 2 8.57 -25.46 4.83
C LYS A 2 7.82 -26.17 3.69
N ASP A 3 8.08 -27.47 3.50
CA ASP A 3 7.50 -28.23 2.39
C ASP A 3 5.98 -28.18 2.43
N LEU A 4 5.40 -28.39 3.62
CA LEU A 4 3.95 -28.33 3.84
C LEU A 4 3.34 -26.98 3.47
N ILE A 5 3.98 -25.86 3.83
CA ILE A 5 3.52 -24.50 3.46
C ILE A 5 3.64 -24.28 1.96
N GLN A 6 4.72 -24.77 1.34
CA GLN A 6 4.98 -24.57 -0.09
C GLN A 6 4.07 -25.43 -0.98
N THR A 7 3.68 -26.62 -0.54
CA THR A 7 2.89 -27.57 -1.34
C THR A 7 1.38 -27.53 -1.05
N ASN A 8 0.94 -26.95 0.08
CA ASN A 8 -0.46 -26.91 0.46
C ASN A 8 -0.92 -25.48 0.81
N SER A 9 -1.60 -24.81 -0.13
CA SER A 9 -2.13 -23.45 0.06
C SER A 9 -3.12 -23.36 1.24
N THR A 10 -3.86 -24.43 1.52
CA THR A 10 -4.83 -24.50 2.63
C THR A 10 -4.16 -24.33 3.99
N VAL A 11 -2.94 -24.85 4.16
CA VAL A 11 -2.14 -24.66 5.38
C VAL A 11 -1.77 -23.18 5.53
N LYS A 12 -1.31 -22.55 4.46
CA LYS A 12 -0.96 -21.12 4.48
C LYS A 12 -2.19 -20.28 4.82
N ASP A 13 -3.34 -20.57 4.24
CA ASP A 13 -4.58 -19.80 4.47
C ASP A 13 -5.15 -20.03 5.88
N CYS A 14 -5.12 -21.27 6.40
CA CYS A 14 -5.47 -21.58 7.79
C CYS A 14 -4.65 -20.73 8.77
N LEU A 15 -3.34 -20.68 8.58
CA LEU A 15 -2.42 -19.91 9.43
C LEU A 15 -2.68 -18.40 9.34
N LYS A 16 -2.83 -17.86 8.13
CA LYS A 16 -3.14 -16.43 7.94
C LYS A 16 -4.43 -16.04 8.65
N ASN A 17 -5.50 -16.79 8.41
CA ASN A 17 -6.81 -16.55 9.01
C ASN A 17 -6.76 -16.70 10.54
N GLY A 18 -5.95 -17.62 11.06
CA GLY A 18 -5.82 -17.82 12.50
C GLY A 18 -4.97 -16.76 13.21
N LEU A 19 -3.88 -16.30 12.59
CA LEU A 19 -2.81 -15.55 13.28
C LEU A 19 -2.70 -14.07 12.88
N ASP A 20 -3.37 -13.61 11.81
CA ASP A 20 -3.31 -12.20 11.38
C ASP A 20 -4.09 -11.27 12.32
N TYR A 21 -5.11 -11.78 13.01
CA TYR A 21 -5.95 -10.95 13.87
C TYR A 21 -5.25 -10.58 15.18
N ASP A 22 -5.18 -9.28 15.46
CA ASP A 22 -4.67 -8.74 16.72
C ASP A 22 -5.78 -8.70 17.79
N TYR A 23 -6.23 -9.88 18.23
CA TYR A 23 -7.13 -9.99 19.38
C TYR A 23 -6.32 -9.90 20.68
N LYS A 24 -6.67 -8.96 21.56
CA LYS A 24 -5.95 -8.71 22.83
C LYS A 24 -5.73 -9.93 23.73
N LEU A 25 -6.54 -10.98 23.57
CA LEU A 25 -6.53 -12.17 24.42
C LEU A 25 -5.97 -13.42 23.73
N LEU A 26 -5.68 -13.36 22.42
CA LEU A 26 -5.19 -14.52 21.66
C LEU A 26 -3.79 -14.24 21.12
N SER A 27 -2.92 -15.24 21.25
CA SER A 27 -1.61 -15.18 20.60
C SER A 27 -1.77 -15.15 19.08
N ASN A 28 -0.99 -14.29 18.44
CA ASN A 28 -1.02 -13.97 17.01
C ASN A 28 0.37 -14.17 16.39
N TRP A 29 0.55 -13.72 15.15
CA TRP A 29 1.81 -13.84 14.42
C TRP A 29 3.04 -13.28 15.18
N ARG A 30 2.90 -12.23 15.99
CA ARG A 30 4.02 -11.67 16.79
C ARG A 30 4.54 -12.69 17.80
N HIS A 31 3.61 -13.33 18.48
CA HIS A 31 3.91 -14.36 19.47
C HIS A 31 4.60 -15.55 18.80
N LEU A 32 4.13 -15.95 17.62
CA LEU A 32 4.81 -16.98 16.81
C LEU A 32 6.24 -16.56 16.49
N ALA A 33 6.45 -15.35 15.98
CA ALA A 33 7.77 -14.82 15.64
C ALA A 33 8.73 -14.81 16.84
N ASP A 34 8.24 -14.53 18.05
CA ASP A 34 9.05 -14.55 19.28
C ASP A 34 9.40 -15.96 19.76
N GLN A 35 8.61 -16.98 19.40
CA GLN A 35 8.91 -18.38 19.73
C GLN A 35 9.87 -19.05 18.75
N LEU A 36 10.01 -18.50 17.54
CA LEU A 36 10.97 -18.98 16.55
C LEU A 36 12.39 -18.53 16.93
N LYS A 37 13.20 -19.48 17.40
CA LYS A 37 14.55 -19.21 17.92
C LYS A 37 15.70 -19.72 17.04
N ASP A 38 15.41 -20.56 16.05
CA ASP A 38 16.43 -21.16 15.18
C ASP A 38 16.06 -21.10 13.67
N PRO A 39 16.57 -20.08 12.96
CA PRO A 39 17.15 -18.87 13.50
C PRO A 39 16.09 -17.98 14.17
N ALA A 40 16.51 -17.08 15.05
CA ALA A 40 15.62 -16.07 15.60
C ALA A 40 15.15 -15.12 14.49
N VAL A 41 13.85 -14.78 14.49
CA VAL A 41 13.27 -13.87 13.48
C VAL A 41 13.90 -12.48 13.64
N PRO A 42 14.59 -11.95 12.60
CA PRO A 42 15.17 -10.61 12.64
C PRO A 42 14.12 -9.53 12.89
N GLN A 43 14.53 -8.43 13.51
CA GLN A 43 13.62 -7.33 13.83
C GLN A 43 13.03 -6.70 12.56
N GLU A 44 13.81 -6.63 11.48
CA GLU A 44 13.40 -6.10 10.18
C GLU A 44 12.25 -6.92 9.58
N VAL A 45 12.25 -8.23 9.78
CA VAL A 45 11.17 -9.12 9.32
C VAL A 45 9.91 -8.87 10.14
N LYS A 46 10.03 -8.71 11.46
CA LYS A 46 8.89 -8.38 12.32
C LYS A 46 8.30 -7.02 11.94
N GLU A 47 9.14 -6.02 11.68
CA GLU A 47 8.71 -4.69 11.21
C GLU A 47 8.02 -4.80 9.83
N ALA A 48 8.51 -5.64 8.92
CA ALA A 48 7.86 -5.91 7.63
C ALA A 48 6.48 -6.59 7.78
N CYS A 49 6.33 -7.51 8.74
CA CYS A 49 5.03 -8.10 9.08
C CYS A 49 4.04 -7.04 9.63
N GLU A 50 4.51 -5.95 10.22
CA GLU A 50 3.68 -4.84 10.70
C GLU A 50 3.32 -3.82 9.62
N SER A 51 3.93 -3.91 8.43
CA SER A 51 3.66 -2.99 7.35
C SER A 51 2.18 -3.03 6.96
N GLY A 52 1.54 -1.86 6.98
CA GLY A 52 0.12 -1.72 6.63
C GLY A 52 -0.15 -1.62 5.13
N THR A 53 0.90 -1.59 4.31
CA THR A 53 0.83 -1.31 2.86
C THR A 53 1.57 -2.36 2.05
N ILE A 54 1.16 -2.52 0.80
CA ILE A 54 1.68 -3.57 -0.11
C ILE A 54 2.97 -3.13 -0.81
N HIS A 55 3.10 -1.83 -0.98
CA HIS A 55 4.30 -1.13 -1.42
C HIS A 55 4.88 -0.39 -0.21
N SER A 56 6.02 0.27 -0.40
CA SER A 56 6.53 1.25 0.54
C SER A 56 6.10 2.68 0.17
N PRO A 57 5.16 3.29 0.93
CA PRO A 57 4.83 4.69 0.78
C PRO A 57 6.03 5.62 0.94
N THR A 58 6.98 5.25 1.80
CA THR A 58 8.21 6.02 2.00
C THR A 58 9.06 6.04 0.74
N LEU A 59 9.27 4.89 0.09
CA LEU A 59 10.00 4.84 -1.18
C LEU A 59 9.28 5.66 -2.26
N GLU A 60 7.95 5.55 -2.35
CA GLU A 60 7.17 6.31 -3.33
C GLU A 60 7.29 7.83 -3.08
N VAL A 61 7.18 8.29 -1.84
CA VAL A 61 7.37 9.69 -1.45
C VAL A 61 8.75 10.21 -1.85
N LEU A 62 9.80 9.46 -1.54
CA LEU A 62 11.19 9.87 -1.80
C LEU A 62 11.55 9.83 -3.29
N GLY A 63 10.91 8.97 -4.07
CA GLY A 63 11.08 8.87 -5.52
C GLY A 63 10.29 9.92 -6.33
N ARG A 64 9.46 10.75 -5.69
CA ARG A 64 8.69 11.77 -6.43
C ARG A 64 9.61 12.83 -7.04
N PRO A 65 9.38 13.31 -8.28
CA PRO A 65 10.22 14.31 -8.93
C PRO A 65 10.39 15.63 -8.16
N ASP A 66 9.35 16.06 -7.42
CA ASP A 66 9.40 17.28 -6.59
C ASP A 66 10.16 17.08 -5.26
N ILE A 67 10.40 15.82 -4.87
CA ILE A 67 11.07 15.44 -3.63
C ILE A 67 12.49 14.95 -3.88
N CYS A 68 12.73 14.09 -4.88
CA CYS A 68 14.02 13.44 -5.12
C CYS A 68 15.14 14.44 -5.46
N ILE A 69 14.78 15.61 -6.02
CA ILE A 69 15.72 16.70 -6.31
C ILE A 69 16.13 17.50 -5.07
N LYS A 70 15.44 17.32 -3.93
CA LYS A 70 15.76 18.05 -2.70
C LYS A 70 17.04 17.52 -2.05
N PRO A 71 17.80 18.37 -1.35
CA PRO A 71 18.99 17.91 -0.63
C PRO A 71 18.66 16.88 0.46
N VAL A 72 19.52 15.88 0.63
CA VAL A 72 19.41 14.92 1.74
C VAL A 72 19.39 15.64 3.10
N GLN A 73 20.13 16.74 3.24
CA GLN A 73 20.14 17.53 4.47
C GLN A 73 18.74 18.09 4.82
N GLU A 74 17.95 18.50 3.83
CA GLU A 74 16.58 18.98 4.07
C GLU A 74 15.74 17.85 4.69
N LEU A 75 15.90 16.62 4.20
CA LEU A 75 15.25 15.43 4.73
C LEU A 75 15.61 15.19 6.20
N MET A 76 16.90 15.24 6.49
CA MET A 76 17.45 15.04 7.82
C MET A 76 16.94 16.11 8.79
N ASP A 77 16.89 17.37 8.36
CA ASP A 77 16.38 18.48 9.18
C ASP A 77 14.90 18.29 9.53
N LYS A 78 14.08 17.82 8.59
CA LYS A 78 12.66 17.49 8.85
C LYS A 78 12.51 16.35 9.85
N LEU A 79 13.36 15.32 9.78
CA LEU A 79 13.36 14.20 10.71
C LEU A 79 13.89 14.58 12.10
N ASN A 80 14.81 15.54 12.16
CA ASN A 80 15.46 16.02 13.38
C ASN A 80 14.69 17.16 14.09
N GLY A 81 13.50 17.52 13.61
CA GLY A 81 12.71 18.62 14.15
C GLY A 81 12.40 18.51 15.66
N ASN A 82 11.91 19.60 16.25
CA ASN A 82 11.69 19.69 17.69
C ASN A 82 10.43 18.92 18.17
N GLY A 83 10.51 18.38 19.38
CA GLY A 83 9.36 17.83 20.13
C GLY A 83 8.99 16.38 19.78
N LEU A 84 7.74 16.00 20.06
CA LEU A 84 7.17 14.64 19.87
C LEU A 84 7.05 14.18 18.41
N ASN A 85 7.62 14.94 17.48
CA ASN A 85 7.55 14.72 16.04
C ASN A 85 8.90 14.28 15.45
N ARG A 86 9.94 14.20 16.28
CA ARG A 86 11.29 13.85 15.91
C ARG A 86 11.40 12.35 15.63
N ARG A 87 11.95 11.98 14.47
CA ARG A 87 12.30 10.60 14.10
C ARG A 87 13.81 10.42 14.23
N CYS A 88 14.31 10.46 15.47
CA CYS A 88 15.73 10.30 15.77
C CYS A 88 16.30 9.00 15.20
N ASP A 89 15.52 7.93 15.23
CA ASP A 89 15.88 6.61 14.71
C ASP A 89 16.21 6.66 13.21
N VAL A 90 15.36 7.30 12.41
CA VAL A 90 15.57 7.44 10.96
C VAL A 90 16.68 8.46 10.67
N HIS A 91 16.72 9.57 11.42
CA HIS A 91 17.78 10.56 11.30
C HIS A 91 19.17 9.95 11.56
N LEU A 92 19.30 9.10 12.58
CA LEU A 92 20.55 8.42 12.89
C LEU A 92 20.95 7.44 11.79
N GLN A 93 20.00 6.70 11.21
CA GLN A 93 20.29 5.83 10.07
C GLN A 93 20.82 6.61 8.87
N LEU A 94 20.18 7.73 8.50
CA LEU A 94 20.67 8.61 7.45
C LEU A 94 22.05 9.18 7.77
N SER A 95 22.24 9.65 9.01
CA SER A 95 23.51 10.22 9.48
C SER A 95 24.67 9.23 9.37
N ASN A 96 24.42 7.95 9.68
CA ASN A 96 25.41 6.88 9.64
C ASN A 96 25.63 6.34 8.22
N GLY A 97 24.60 6.36 7.37
CA GLY A 97 24.63 5.81 6.01
C GLY A 97 25.08 6.79 4.94
N ILE A 98 25.04 8.10 5.21
CA ILE A 98 25.37 9.17 4.26
C ILE A 98 26.48 10.07 4.84
N PRO A 99 27.66 10.10 4.19
CA PRO A 99 28.75 11.00 4.55
C PRO A 99 28.31 12.46 4.54
N GLU A 100 28.82 13.27 5.47
CA GLU A 100 28.46 14.69 5.59
C GLU A 100 28.68 15.48 4.29
N ALA A 101 29.74 15.16 3.55
CA ALA A 101 30.07 15.76 2.26
C ALA A 101 29.01 15.52 1.17
N ASP A 102 28.20 14.46 1.30
CA ASP A 102 27.15 14.09 0.34
C ASP A 102 25.77 14.61 0.75
N ARG A 103 25.59 15.14 1.97
CA ARG A 103 24.27 15.56 2.48
C ARG A 103 23.69 16.79 1.75
N SER A 104 24.54 17.61 1.14
CA SER A 104 24.10 18.75 0.33
C SER A 104 23.62 18.36 -1.07
N LYS A 105 23.92 17.13 -1.53
CA LYS A 105 23.47 16.60 -2.82
C LYS A 105 22.01 16.12 -2.73
N SER A 106 21.40 15.90 -3.89
CA SER A 106 20.01 15.49 -3.99
C SER A 106 19.77 14.08 -3.43
N ILE A 107 18.51 13.80 -3.06
CA ILE A 107 18.06 12.46 -2.66
C ILE A 107 18.26 11.46 -3.81
N GLU A 108 18.00 11.86 -5.04
CA GLU A 108 18.21 11.04 -6.24
C GLU A 108 19.67 10.58 -6.38
N ASP A 109 20.62 11.52 -6.27
CA ASP A 109 22.04 11.23 -6.51
C ASP A 109 22.71 10.39 -5.41
N VAL A 110 22.13 10.36 -4.20
CA VAL A 110 22.81 9.81 -3.02
C VAL A 110 22.04 8.70 -2.35
N LEU A 111 20.73 8.87 -2.21
CA LEU A 111 19.91 8.02 -1.35
C LEU A 111 19.16 6.95 -2.15
N LEU A 112 18.61 7.28 -3.33
CA LEU A 112 17.84 6.32 -4.14
C LEU A 112 18.69 5.11 -4.60
N ASP A 113 19.99 5.31 -4.84
CA ASP A 113 20.91 4.23 -5.22
C ASP A 113 21.38 3.37 -4.03
N LYS A 114 21.09 3.78 -2.78
CA LYS A 114 21.47 3.04 -1.56
C LYS A 114 20.31 2.15 -1.09
N VAL A 115 20.00 1.13 -1.87
CA VAL A 115 18.86 0.21 -1.64
C VAL A 115 18.76 -0.27 -0.19
N ASP A 116 19.83 -0.82 0.38
CA ASP A 116 19.83 -1.33 1.77
C ASP A 116 19.53 -0.25 2.83
N LEU A 117 19.96 0.99 2.59
CA LEU A 117 19.68 2.11 3.50
C LEU A 117 18.23 2.57 3.34
N MET A 118 17.76 2.64 2.10
CA MET A 118 16.39 2.99 1.77
C MET A 118 15.39 2.00 2.36
N ASP A 119 15.65 0.71 2.27
CA ASP A 119 14.80 -0.32 2.87
C ASP A 119 14.73 -0.17 4.39
N LYS A 120 15.87 0.08 5.05
CA LYS A 120 15.91 0.31 6.51
C LYS A 120 15.11 1.54 6.93
N ILE A 121 15.16 2.61 6.15
CA ILE A 121 14.42 3.85 6.39
C ILE A 121 12.92 3.63 6.15
N ALA A 122 12.59 3.00 5.02
CA ALA A 122 11.23 2.67 4.60
C ALA A 122 10.53 1.81 5.63
N ILE A 123 11.15 0.70 6.04
CA ILE A 123 10.62 -0.19 7.07
C ILE A 123 10.21 0.61 8.32
N LYS A 124 11.04 1.57 8.77
CA LYS A 124 10.76 2.36 9.97
C LYS A 124 9.69 3.43 9.80
N LEU A 125 9.59 4.05 8.63
CA LEU A 125 8.61 5.10 8.36
C LEU A 125 7.24 4.51 7.97
N ASP A 126 7.22 3.33 7.36
CA ASP A 126 6.00 2.65 6.92
C ASP A 126 5.23 1.98 8.05
N LEU A 127 5.87 1.79 9.22
CA LEU A 127 5.18 1.32 10.41
C LEU A 127 3.95 2.17 10.75
N PRO A 128 2.87 1.55 11.25
CA PRO A 128 1.70 2.28 11.71
C PRO A 128 2.05 3.37 12.72
N LYS A 129 1.40 4.52 12.59
CA LYS A 129 1.56 5.63 13.54
C LYS A 129 1.21 5.16 14.96
N THR A 130 2.11 5.40 15.91
CA THR A 130 1.86 5.18 17.34
C THR A 130 1.63 6.52 18.06
N ARG A 131 1.41 6.48 19.38
CA ARG A 131 1.33 7.69 20.20
C ARG A 131 2.65 8.49 20.18
N VAL A 132 3.78 7.79 20.06
CA VAL A 132 5.13 8.35 20.20
C VAL A 132 5.85 8.46 18.86
N THR A 133 5.55 7.56 17.91
CA THR A 133 6.25 7.47 16.62
C THR A 133 5.32 7.93 15.48
N LYS A 134 5.78 8.91 14.71
CA LYS A 134 5.08 9.38 13.50
C LYS A 134 5.46 8.51 12.30
N ASN A 135 4.50 8.23 11.43
CA ASN A 135 4.74 7.43 10.23
C ASN A 135 5.03 8.30 8.99
N TRP A 136 5.21 7.64 7.85
CA TRP A 136 5.47 8.22 6.54
C TRP A 136 4.46 9.32 6.15
N LYS A 137 3.16 9.19 6.48
CA LYS A 137 2.16 10.23 6.15
C LYS A 137 2.52 11.57 6.80
N TYR A 138 2.98 11.53 8.05
CA TYR A 138 3.40 12.75 8.74
C TYR A 138 4.67 13.33 8.10
N PHE A 139 5.64 12.47 7.80
CA PHE A 139 6.89 12.87 7.15
C PHE A 139 6.66 13.50 5.78
N ALA A 140 5.83 12.90 4.95
CA ALA A 140 5.44 13.41 3.64
C ALA A 140 4.76 14.79 3.72
N ARG A 141 3.94 15.05 4.75
CA ARG A 141 3.39 16.41 5.00
C ARG A 141 4.48 17.43 5.32
N LEU A 142 5.54 17.04 6.04
CA LEU A 142 6.67 17.94 6.33
C LEU A 142 7.44 18.32 5.07
N LEU A 143 7.36 17.46 4.05
CA LEU A 143 7.90 17.70 2.70
C LEU A 143 6.93 18.46 1.79
N GLY A 144 5.73 18.80 2.28
CA GLY A 144 4.75 19.61 1.56
C GLY A 144 3.69 18.82 0.78
N ILE A 145 3.67 17.49 0.89
CA ILE A 145 2.70 16.64 0.18
C ILE A 145 1.32 16.80 0.83
N LYS A 146 0.30 17.03 -0.01
CA LYS A 146 -1.07 17.28 0.44
C LYS A 146 -1.79 15.99 0.81
N ASN A 147 -2.81 16.07 1.68
CA ASN A 147 -3.48 14.89 2.22
C ASN A 147 -4.17 14.02 1.15
N ASP A 148 -4.70 14.62 0.10
CA ASP A 148 -5.29 13.92 -1.05
C ASP A 148 -4.26 13.07 -1.79
N GLU A 149 -3.04 13.58 -1.98
CA GLU A 149 -1.93 12.82 -2.56
C GLU A 149 -1.47 11.70 -1.61
N LEU A 150 -1.44 11.94 -0.30
CA LEU A 150 -1.08 10.89 0.68
C LEU A 150 -2.08 9.72 0.67
N ASP A 151 -3.35 9.99 0.42
CA ASP A 151 -4.35 8.92 0.35
C ASP A 151 -4.23 8.10 -0.94
N LEU A 152 -3.68 8.68 -2.01
CA LEU A 152 -3.32 7.94 -3.23
C LEU A 152 -2.08 7.08 -2.99
N ILE A 153 -1.02 7.66 -2.41
CA ILE A 153 0.21 6.94 -2.07
C ILE A 153 -0.13 5.77 -1.15
N GLU A 154 -0.91 5.94 -0.08
CA GLU A 154 -1.22 4.84 0.86
C GLU A 154 -1.86 3.62 0.19
N ARG A 155 -2.64 3.85 -0.87
CA ARG A 155 -3.31 2.78 -1.62
C ARG A 155 -2.33 1.99 -2.48
N GLY A 156 -1.20 2.59 -2.88
CA GLY A 156 -0.19 1.98 -3.76
C GLY A 156 -0.67 1.65 -5.17
N ASN A 157 -1.90 2.05 -5.46
CA ASN A 157 -2.56 1.80 -6.72
C ASN A 157 -3.67 2.85 -6.87
N ASN A 158 -3.94 3.22 -8.12
CA ASN A 158 -4.98 4.13 -8.52
C ASN A 158 -5.94 3.41 -9.49
N PRO A 159 -6.93 2.66 -8.98
CA PRO A 159 -7.87 1.89 -9.80
C PRO A 159 -8.64 2.75 -10.80
N ALA A 160 -9.03 3.97 -10.41
CA ALA A 160 -9.70 4.91 -11.31
C ALA A 160 -8.81 5.33 -12.48
N GLU A 161 -7.52 5.52 -12.25
CA GLU A 161 -6.57 5.85 -13.32
C GLU A 161 -6.33 4.67 -14.24
N GLN A 162 -6.14 3.46 -13.70
CA GLN A 162 -6.04 2.24 -14.50
C GLN A 162 -7.28 2.06 -15.38
N LEU A 163 -8.47 2.29 -14.82
CA LEU A 163 -9.73 2.28 -15.56
C LEU A 163 -9.71 3.29 -16.72
N LEU A 164 -9.36 4.56 -16.46
CA LEU A 164 -9.33 5.59 -17.51
C LEU A 164 -8.31 5.26 -18.61
N GLN A 165 -7.12 4.80 -18.24
CA GLN A 165 -6.11 4.36 -19.20
C GLN A 165 -6.58 3.16 -20.02
N HIS A 166 -7.26 2.19 -19.38
CA HIS A 166 -7.86 1.06 -20.07
C HIS A 166 -8.90 1.54 -21.09
N VAL A 167 -9.83 2.39 -20.67
CA VAL A 167 -10.87 2.99 -21.53
C VAL A 167 -10.27 3.71 -22.74
N TYR A 168 -9.21 4.49 -22.55
CA TYR A 168 -8.53 5.17 -23.65
C TYR A 168 -8.02 4.21 -24.72
N ARG A 169 -7.52 3.04 -24.30
CA ARG A 169 -6.90 2.03 -25.17
C ARG A 169 -7.93 1.10 -25.81
N THR A 170 -8.96 0.67 -25.08
CA THR A 170 -9.80 -0.47 -25.48
C THR A 170 -11.19 -0.10 -25.94
N LEU A 171 -11.79 0.97 -25.41
CA LEU A 171 -13.15 1.34 -25.79
C LEU A 171 -13.20 2.02 -27.16
N PRO A 172 -14.31 1.84 -27.91
CA PRO A 172 -14.51 2.50 -29.18
C PRO A 172 -14.74 4.02 -28.98
N PRO A 173 -14.45 4.86 -30.01
CA PRO A 173 -14.43 6.32 -29.88
C PRO A 173 -15.70 6.94 -29.27
N GLU A 174 -16.87 6.40 -29.60
CA GLU A 174 -18.17 6.87 -29.09
C GLU A 174 -18.28 6.71 -27.57
N LYS A 175 -17.76 5.61 -27.01
CA LYS A 175 -17.80 5.31 -25.57
C LYS A 175 -16.75 6.07 -24.77
N LYS A 176 -15.67 6.52 -25.41
CA LYS A 176 -14.58 7.31 -24.77
C LYS A 176 -14.59 8.79 -25.15
N SER A 177 -15.76 9.31 -25.52
CA SER A 177 -15.99 10.74 -25.74
C SER A 177 -16.19 11.48 -24.42
N ALA A 178 -15.93 12.79 -24.43
CA ALA A 178 -16.19 13.67 -23.29
C ALA A 178 -17.68 13.73 -22.94
N GLY A 179 -18.55 13.75 -23.96
CA GLY A 179 -20.00 13.76 -23.81
C GLY A 179 -20.53 12.50 -23.10
N GLU A 180 -19.98 11.34 -23.44
CA GLU A 180 -20.35 10.08 -22.79
C GLU A 180 -19.89 10.04 -21.33
N PHE A 181 -18.64 10.46 -21.06
CA PHE A 181 -18.15 10.58 -19.69
C PHE A 181 -19.04 11.51 -18.85
N ARG A 182 -19.41 12.67 -19.41
CA ARG A 182 -20.35 13.59 -18.77
C ARG A 182 -21.70 12.92 -18.50
N ARG A 183 -22.28 12.22 -19.49
CA ARG A 183 -23.58 11.55 -19.35
C ARG A 183 -23.57 10.62 -18.14
N ILE A 184 -22.53 9.79 -18.01
CA ILE A 184 -22.38 8.84 -16.90
C ILE A 184 -22.24 9.59 -15.56
N ILE A 185 -21.30 10.54 -15.48
CA ILE A 185 -21.02 11.28 -14.24
C ILE A 185 -22.22 12.10 -13.77
N MET A 186 -22.98 12.69 -14.69
CA MET A 186 -24.19 13.44 -14.34
C MET A 186 -25.30 12.53 -13.78
N GLY A 187 -25.31 11.26 -14.21
CA GLY A 187 -26.14 10.20 -13.64
C GLY A 187 -25.67 9.69 -12.27
N PHE A 188 -24.55 10.18 -11.75
CA PHE A 188 -24.14 9.83 -10.39
C PHE A 188 -24.91 10.63 -9.34
N ASP A 189 -25.78 9.96 -8.59
CA ASP A 189 -26.48 10.56 -7.47
C ASP A 189 -25.49 10.88 -6.34
N ASN A 190 -25.72 11.99 -5.62
CA ASN A 190 -24.90 12.42 -4.48
C ASN A 190 -23.40 12.61 -4.77
N ARG A 191 -23.04 12.96 -6.02
CA ARG A 191 -21.67 13.31 -6.45
C ARG A 191 -21.55 14.74 -6.98
N PRO A 192 -21.86 15.78 -6.17
CA PRO A 192 -21.69 17.16 -6.62
C PRO A 192 -20.23 17.49 -6.96
N ASP A 193 -19.28 16.84 -6.28
CA ASP A 193 -17.84 16.98 -6.54
C ASP A 193 -17.44 16.61 -7.98
N LEU A 194 -17.88 15.45 -8.47
CA LEU A 194 -17.61 15.03 -9.86
C LEU A 194 -18.39 15.87 -10.88
N LYS A 195 -19.61 16.28 -10.55
CA LYS A 195 -20.43 17.13 -11.44
C LYS A 195 -19.80 18.51 -11.63
N THR A 196 -19.29 19.10 -10.55
CA THR A 196 -18.53 20.35 -10.60
C THR A 196 -17.27 20.16 -11.44
N PHE A 197 -16.48 19.10 -11.18
CA PHE A 197 -15.27 18.80 -11.96
C PHE A 197 -15.54 18.73 -13.48
N VAL A 198 -16.57 18.01 -13.91
CA VAL A 198 -16.95 17.91 -15.33
C VAL A 198 -17.37 19.27 -15.91
N THR A 199 -18.03 20.10 -15.10
CA THR A 199 -18.44 21.45 -15.49
C THR A 199 -17.22 22.37 -15.65
N ASP A 200 -16.24 22.28 -14.75
CA ASP A 200 -15.01 23.08 -14.77
C ASP A 200 -14.13 22.74 -15.99
N LEU A 201 -14.17 21.49 -16.46
CA LEU A 201 -13.55 21.05 -17.72
C LEU A 201 -14.27 21.55 -18.99
N ARG A 202 -15.37 22.30 -18.84
CA ARG A 202 -16.20 22.81 -19.95
C ARG A 202 -16.70 21.68 -20.85
N ILE A 203 -17.12 20.57 -20.26
CA ILE A 203 -17.83 19.50 -20.97
C ILE A 203 -19.33 19.80 -20.85
N GLU A 204 -19.82 20.67 -21.74
CA GLU A 204 -21.10 21.36 -21.53
C GLU A 204 -22.32 20.51 -21.86
N ASN A 205 -22.20 19.56 -22.80
CA ASN A 205 -23.32 18.74 -23.25
C ASN A 205 -22.93 17.26 -23.47
N ASN A 206 -23.92 16.38 -23.51
CA ASN A 206 -23.71 14.93 -23.66
C ASN A 206 -23.31 14.53 -25.09
N ASN A 207 -23.33 15.45 -26.06
CA ASN A 207 -22.95 15.21 -27.45
C ASN A 207 -21.53 15.70 -27.76
N ASP A 208 -20.74 16.05 -26.73
CA ASP A 208 -19.37 16.49 -26.90
C ASP A 208 -18.49 15.35 -27.44
N SER A 209 -18.17 15.44 -28.73
CA SER A 209 -17.43 14.43 -29.48
C SER A 209 -15.91 14.51 -29.26
N ARG A 210 -15.41 15.44 -28.44
CA ARG A 210 -13.98 15.50 -28.13
C ARG A 210 -13.55 14.20 -27.45
N PRO A 211 -12.41 13.59 -27.84
CA PRO A 211 -11.88 12.43 -27.14
C PRO A 211 -11.61 12.77 -25.67
N LEU A 212 -12.03 11.91 -24.73
CA LEU A 212 -11.84 12.16 -23.30
C LEU A 212 -10.37 12.38 -22.94
N ILE A 213 -9.47 11.61 -23.56
CA ILE A 213 -8.01 11.74 -23.40
C ILE A 213 -7.46 13.13 -23.78
N SER A 214 -8.13 13.86 -24.66
CA SER A 214 -7.70 15.22 -25.04
C SER A 214 -7.98 16.26 -23.96
N ILE A 215 -8.92 15.95 -23.05
CA ILE A 215 -9.36 16.83 -21.95
C ILE A 215 -8.70 16.38 -20.64
N ILE A 216 -8.73 15.07 -20.35
CA ILE A 216 -8.15 14.46 -19.16
C ILE A 216 -6.94 13.64 -19.60
N GLN A 217 -5.81 14.32 -19.78
CA GLN A 217 -4.58 13.70 -20.26
C GLN A 217 -3.94 12.82 -19.18
N PRO A 218 -3.25 11.73 -19.54
CA PRO A 218 -2.41 11.00 -18.58
C PRO A 218 -1.44 11.94 -17.86
N ASP A 219 -1.18 11.68 -16.58
CA ASP A 219 -0.27 12.46 -15.72
C ASP A 219 -0.65 13.94 -15.47
N SER A 220 -1.79 14.38 -16.03
CA SER A 220 -2.28 15.75 -15.89
C SER A 220 -2.86 16.00 -14.49
N LYS A 221 -3.05 17.28 -14.16
CA LYS A 221 -3.70 17.67 -12.90
C LYS A 221 -5.15 17.18 -12.87
N GLU A 222 -5.84 17.25 -14.01
CA GLU A 222 -7.22 16.82 -14.21
C GLU A 222 -7.36 15.30 -13.99
N MET A 223 -6.41 14.51 -14.49
CA MET A 223 -6.36 13.06 -14.23
C MET A 223 -6.24 12.79 -12.73
N ARG A 224 -5.27 13.41 -12.04
CA ARG A 224 -5.09 13.23 -10.59
C ARG A 224 -6.35 13.62 -9.79
N GLU A 225 -7.00 14.70 -10.18
CA GLU A 225 -8.19 15.20 -9.51
C GLU A 225 -9.38 14.25 -9.71
N VAL A 226 -9.68 13.86 -10.95
CA VAL A 226 -10.82 12.97 -11.23
C VAL A 226 -10.63 11.59 -10.60
N THR A 227 -9.41 11.06 -10.63
CA THR A 227 -9.13 9.73 -10.07
C THR A 227 -9.21 9.75 -8.55
N TYR A 228 -8.72 10.81 -7.89
CA TYR A 228 -8.93 11.02 -6.46
C TYR A 228 -10.42 11.02 -6.09
N LEU A 229 -11.24 11.77 -6.83
CA LEU A 229 -12.68 11.81 -6.62
C LEU A 229 -13.34 10.44 -6.83
N LEU A 230 -12.98 9.73 -7.90
CA LEU A 230 -13.55 8.41 -8.24
C LEU A 230 -13.08 7.29 -7.30
N ASN A 231 -11.93 7.45 -6.65
CA ASN A 231 -11.38 6.49 -5.68
C ASN A 231 -11.99 6.61 -4.28
N LYS A 232 -12.76 7.67 -3.97
CA LYS A 232 -13.49 7.76 -2.70
C LYS A 232 -14.50 6.61 -2.58
N SER A 233 -14.27 5.70 -1.64
CA SER A 233 -15.20 4.61 -1.32
C SER A 233 -15.82 4.86 0.04
N THR A 234 -17.02 5.42 0.05
CA THR A 234 -17.91 5.43 1.21
C THR A 234 -19.20 4.73 0.82
N GLY A 235 -19.81 4.02 1.78
CA GLY A 235 -21.03 3.26 1.51
C GLY A 235 -22.10 4.13 0.85
N GLY A 236 -22.66 3.65 -0.26
CA GLY A 236 -23.72 4.35 -1.01
C GLY A 236 -23.26 5.43 -1.99
N ILE A 237 -21.96 5.69 -2.12
CA ILE A 237 -21.42 6.68 -3.08
C ILE A 237 -20.91 5.97 -4.35
N LYS A 238 -21.43 6.37 -5.52
CA LYS A 238 -20.99 5.88 -6.83
C LYS A 238 -19.52 6.26 -7.08
N ASN A 239 -18.70 5.33 -7.55
CA ASN A 239 -17.24 5.44 -7.62
C ASN A 239 -16.69 4.87 -8.95
N TRP A 240 -15.37 4.64 -9.04
CA TRP A 240 -14.74 4.09 -10.25
C TRP A 240 -15.32 2.73 -10.70
N ARG A 241 -15.73 1.84 -9.77
CA ARG A 241 -16.40 0.57 -10.15
C ARG A 241 -17.76 0.82 -10.78
N THR A 242 -18.48 1.83 -10.29
CA THR A 242 -19.74 2.24 -10.92
C THR A 242 -19.48 2.76 -12.32
N LEU A 243 -18.46 3.60 -12.48
CA LEU A 243 -18.06 4.14 -13.78
C LEU A 243 -17.69 3.02 -14.78
N ALA A 244 -16.91 2.03 -14.34
CA ALA A 244 -16.56 0.86 -15.16
C ALA A 244 -17.80 0.09 -15.64
N ARG A 245 -18.78 -0.12 -14.75
CA ARG A 245 -20.05 -0.79 -15.07
C ARG A 245 -20.91 0.01 -16.05
N GLU A 246 -20.97 1.33 -15.90
CA GLU A 246 -21.72 2.22 -16.80
C GLU A 246 -21.08 2.29 -18.19
N TRP A 247 -19.78 2.00 -18.30
CA TRP A 247 -19.09 1.76 -19.56
C TRP A 247 -19.24 0.34 -20.11
N GLU A 248 -19.97 -0.52 -19.40
CA GLU A 248 -20.23 -1.92 -19.75
C GLU A 248 -18.93 -2.75 -19.85
N LEU A 249 -17.96 -2.46 -18.98
CA LEU A 249 -16.77 -3.31 -18.86
C LEU A 249 -17.10 -4.58 -18.08
N ASP A 250 -16.54 -5.71 -18.52
CA ASP A 250 -16.65 -6.98 -17.82
C ASP A 250 -16.03 -6.89 -16.42
N TYR A 251 -16.69 -7.51 -15.44
CA TYR A 251 -16.21 -7.55 -14.05
C TYR A 251 -14.77 -8.07 -13.95
N SER A 252 -14.47 -9.15 -14.68
CA SER A 252 -13.14 -9.76 -14.70
C SER A 252 -12.04 -8.84 -15.22
N VAL A 253 -12.39 -7.77 -15.94
CA VAL A 253 -11.42 -6.76 -16.38
C VAL A 253 -11.13 -5.80 -15.23
N TYR A 254 -12.17 -5.14 -14.70
CA TYR A 254 -11.95 -4.04 -13.77
C TYR A 254 -11.70 -4.49 -12.32
N ASP A 255 -12.01 -5.74 -11.96
CA ASP A 255 -11.61 -6.34 -10.67
C ASP A 255 -10.08 -6.44 -10.55
N THR A 256 -9.37 -6.57 -11.67
CA THR A 256 -7.89 -6.56 -11.67
C THR A 256 -7.29 -5.19 -11.34
N PHE A 257 -8.09 -4.11 -11.39
CA PHE A 257 -7.62 -2.76 -11.07
C PHE A 257 -7.64 -2.48 -9.57
N ASP A 258 -8.30 -3.32 -8.77
CA ASP A 258 -8.29 -3.15 -7.31
C ASP A 258 -6.86 -3.16 -6.77
N PRO A 259 -6.59 -2.41 -5.70
CA PRO A 259 -5.34 -2.59 -4.99
C PRO A 259 -5.27 -4.05 -4.53
N PRO A 260 -4.08 -4.68 -4.60
CA PRO A 260 -3.91 -6.00 -4.02
C PRO A 260 -4.38 -6.02 -2.55
N SER A 261 -4.65 -7.19 -1.99
CA SER A 261 -4.89 -7.28 -0.55
C SER A 261 -3.64 -6.86 0.21
N ARG A 262 -3.79 -6.18 1.36
CA ARG A 262 -2.67 -5.89 2.26
C ARG A 262 -1.88 -7.17 2.54
N PRO A 263 -0.54 -7.11 2.63
CA PRO A 263 0.25 -8.29 2.95
C PRO A 263 -0.22 -8.86 4.29
N SER A 264 -0.41 -10.17 4.33
CA SER A 264 -0.72 -10.86 5.57
C SER A 264 0.54 -10.88 6.45
N PRO A 265 0.49 -10.35 7.69
CA PRO A 265 1.63 -10.43 8.61
C PRO A 265 2.12 -11.86 8.82
N THR A 266 1.18 -12.81 8.96
CA THR A 266 1.51 -14.24 9.04
C THR A 266 2.09 -14.74 7.72
N GLY A 267 1.52 -14.32 6.59
CA GLY A 267 2.06 -14.65 5.26
C GLY A 267 3.53 -14.27 5.11
N THR A 268 3.88 -13.03 5.44
CA THR A 268 5.26 -12.52 5.41
C THR A 268 6.18 -13.33 6.32
N LEU A 269 5.74 -13.63 7.55
CA LEU A 269 6.50 -14.45 8.49
C LEU A 269 6.73 -15.88 7.95
N LEU A 270 5.70 -16.51 7.39
CA LEU A 270 5.80 -17.86 6.82
C LEU A 270 6.72 -17.90 5.60
N ASP A 271 6.70 -16.86 4.76
CA ASP A 271 7.58 -16.75 3.61
C ASP A 271 9.05 -16.65 4.06
N TRP A 272 9.33 -15.83 5.09
CA TRP A 272 10.66 -15.80 5.72
C TRP A 272 11.06 -17.17 6.30
N MET A 273 10.14 -17.84 7.01
CA MET A 273 10.39 -19.16 7.59
C MET A 273 10.73 -20.21 6.53
N CYS A 274 10.04 -20.21 5.39
CA CYS A 274 10.30 -21.17 4.31
C CYS A 274 11.69 -21.01 3.69
N ILE A 275 12.26 -19.81 3.75
CA ILE A 275 13.59 -19.52 3.20
C ILE A 275 14.67 -19.78 4.26
N ASN A 276 14.45 -19.34 5.50
CA ASN A 276 15.52 -19.19 6.48
C ASN A 276 15.43 -20.15 7.67
N SER A 277 14.33 -20.89 7.83
CA SER A 277 14.10 -21.75 8.99
C SER A 277 13.88 -23.21 8.62
N HIS A 278 14.33 -24.09 9.51
CA HIS A 278 14.19 -25.55 9.38
C HIS A 278 13.18 -26.13 10.39
N VAL A 279 12.25 -25.31 10.88
CA VAL A 279 11.23 -25.75 11.85
C VAL A 279 10.43 -26.93 11.28
N SER A 280 10.43 -28.04 12.03
CA SER A 280 9.63 -29.23 11.72
C SER A 280 8.15 -28.96 11.98
N VAL A 281 7.27 -29.77 11.38
CA VAL A 281 5.82 -29.65 11.61
C VAL A 281 5.49 -29.88 13.10
N GLU A 282 6.10 -30.89 13.71
CA GLU A 282 5.92 -31.21 15.13
C GLU A 282 6.32 -30.04 16.06
N VAL A 283 7.49 -29.44 15.82
CA VAL A 283 7.94 -28.27 16.59
C VAL A 283 6.96 -27.11 16.42
N PHE A 284 6.47 -26.88 15.20
CA PHE A 284 5.50 -25.83 14.93
C PHE A 284 4.17 -26.05 15.68
N LEU A 285 3.62 -27.26 15.62
CA LEU A 285 2.39 -27.61 16.34
C LEU A 285 2.59 -27.48 17.86
N ASN A 286 3.77 -27.85 18.36
CA ASN A 286 4.07 -27.72 19.78
C ASN A 286 4.20 -26.24 20.23
N ILE A 287 4.69 -25.35 19.37
CA ILE A 287 4.67 -23.89 19.61
C ILE A 287 3.22 -23.40 19.71
N LEU A 288 2.35 -23.80 18.77
CA LEU A 288 0.93 -23.41 18.79
C LEU A 288 0.23 -23.86 20.08
N ASP A 289 0.48 -25.09 20.53
CA ASP A 289 -0.09 -25.68 21.73
C ASP A 289 0.46 -25.07 23.02
N GLU A 290 1.75 -25.27 23.27
CA GLU A 290 2.34 -25.03 24.57
C GLU A 290 2.62 -23.55 24.81
N LYS A 291 3.04 -22.83 23.78
CA LYS A 291 3.53 -21.45 23.91
C LYS A 291 2.46 -20.43 23.56
N MET A 292 1.63 -20.72 22.56
CA MET A 292 0.61 -19.78 22.07
C MET A 292 -0.81 -20.13 22.50
N LYS A 293 -1.06 -21.35 23.00
CA LYS A 293 -2.40 -21.82 23.41
C LYS A 293 -3.45 -21.68 22.30
N ARG A 294 -3.03 -21.86 21.04
CA ARG A 294 -3.85 -21.79 19.82
C ARG A 294 -4.28 -23.19 19.37
N TYR A 295 -5.05 -23.85 20.24
CA TYR A 295 -5.61 -25.18 19.97
C TYR A 295 -6.51 -25.18 18.73
N ASP A 296 -7.25 -24.09 18.52
CA ASP A 296 -8.12 -23.88 17.36
C ASP A 296 -7.36 -24.01 16.03
N ILE A 297 -6.16 -23.41 15.94
CA ILE A 297 -5.32 -23.50 14.74
C ILE A 297 -4.67 -24.88 14.66
N LYS A 298 -4.15 -25.39 15.78
CA LYS A 298 -3.48 -26.69 15.83
C LYS A 298 -4.40 -27.80 15.31
N ASP A 299 -5.60 -27.89 15.86
CA ASP A 299 -6.58 -28.94 15.51
C ASP A 299 -6.94 -28.88 14.03
N GLU A 300 -7.08 -27.66 13.48
CA GLU A 300 -7.39 -27.49 12.06
C GLU A 300 -6.21 -27.86 11.15
N LEU A 301 -4.98 -27.50 11.53
CA LEU A 301 -3.77 -27.92 10.82
C LEU A 301 -3.60 -29.45 10.84
N GLU A 302 -3.84 -30.10 11.98
CA GLU A 302 -3.74 -31.56 12.08
C GLU A 302 -4.74 -32.25 11.16
N LYS A 303 -5.98 -31.75 11.04
CA LYS A 303 -6.95 -32.26 10.05
C LYS A 303 -6.47 -32.06 8.62
N ILE A 304 -5.87 -30.92 8.30
CA ILE A 304 -5.36 -30.64 6.95
C ILE A 304 -4.16 -31.54 6.61
N ILE A 305 -3.31 -31.87 7.59
CA ILE A 305 -2.13 -32.72 7.39
C ILE A 305 -2.51 -34.21 7.22
N GLN A 306 -3.59 -34.64 7.86
CA GLN A 306 -4.07 -36.03 7.79
C GLN A 306 -4.86 -36.37 6.52
N ASN A 307 -5.32 -35.35 5.79
CA ASN A 307 -6.06 -35.47 4.53
C ASN A 307 -5.15 -35.24 3.32
#